data_AF-A0AAV6WZ01-F1
#
_entry.id   AF-A0AAV6WZ01-F1
#
_cell.length_a   1.000
_cell.length_b   1.000
_cell.length_c   1.000
_cell.angle_alpha   90.00
_cell.angle_beta   90.00
_cell.angle_gamma   90.00
#
_symmetry.space_group_name_H-M   'P 1'
#
loop_
_entity.id
_entity.type
_entity.pdbx_description
1 polymer ?
#
loop_
_entity_poly.entity_id
_entity_poly.type
_entity_poly.pdbx_seq_one_letter_code
_entity_poly.pdbx_strand_id
1 'polypeptide(L)'
;MVIIIRFGRGRILLHLGWMDNDYSIRKDEPPTITENSTLGDVVFYERWERSNRLSMMFIKTKISAGIRGSIDQHKNVSALLKAIDEQFVTSDKALVRTLIMRFSTSNLTNVRGVREHIMQMRDIVAQLKTLEVEMSETFLVHYILNTLQQQYGPFKISYDTHKDKWSINELMTMCVQEEGRLAMELGESAHMAMHGGNKSQSKHMKNSKILTQPEIKKESRCFFCKKKDHKKKDCPKFKIWLEKKGFAKPKEAIGK
;
A
#
# COMPACT_ATOMS: atom_id res chain seq x y z
N MET A 1 -15.22 5.56 -0.38
CA MET A 1 -16.64 5.82 0.00
C MET A 1 -17.29 4.60 0.65
N VAL A 2 -16.57 3.88 1.52
CA VAL A 2 -17.07 2.68 2.25
C VAL A 2 -16.80 2.78 3.77
N ILE A 3 -15.83 3.61 4.17
CA ILE A 3 -15.46 3.84 5.58
C ILE A 3 -16.51 4.67 6.36
N ILE A 4 -17.48 5.30 5.68
CA ILE A 4 -18.44 6.22 6.34
C ILE A 4 -19.53 5.49 7.13
N ILE A 5 -19.74 4.18 6.94
CA ILE A 5 -20.92 3.52 7.52
C ILE A 5 -20.61 2.47 8.59
N ARG A 6 -19.38 1.92 8.68
CA ARG A 6 -18.95 1.15 9.86
C ARG A 6 -18.90 2.03 11.13
N PHE A 7 -18.62 3.33 10.97
CA PHE A 7 -18.81 4.37 11.99
C PHE A 7 -20.23 4.94 12.09
N GLY A 8 -21.13 4.55 11.18
CA GLY A 8 -22.50 5.07 11.07
C GLY A 8 -23.43 4.48 12.13
N ARG A 9 -23.44 3.15 12.32
CA ARG A 9 -24.38 2.49 13.23
C ARG A 9 -24.26 2.98 14.68
N GLY A 10 -23.04 2.99 15.23
CA GLY A 10 -22.82 3.46 16.60
C GLY A 10 -23.26 4.90 16.81
N ARG A 11 -23.00 5.78 15.83
CA ARG A 11 -23.44 7.18 15.87
C ARG A 11 -24.96 7.31 15.72
N ILE A 12 -25.58 6.51 14.84
CA ILE A 12 -27.03 6.47 14.64
C ILE A 12 -27.73 6.05 15.93
N LEU A 13 -27.27 4.96 16.57
CA LEU A 13 -27.84 4.47 17.82
C LEU A 13 -27.63 5.48 18.97
N LEU A 14 -26.45 6.10 19.05
CA LEU A 14 -26.18 7.16 20.02
C LEU A 14 -27.14 8.35 19.86
N HIS A 15 -27.38 8.80 18.62
CA HIS A 15 -28.34 9.88 18.35
C HIS A 15 -29.78 9.49 18.71
N LEU A 16 -30.20 8.27 18.38
CA LEU A 16 -31.54 7.78 18.74
C LEU A 16 -31.72 7.69 20.26
N GLY A 17 -30.69 7.26 20.98
CA GLY A 17 -30.67 7.23 22.44
C GLY A 17 -30.75 8.63 23.05
N TRP A 18 -30.00 9.60 22.53
CA TRP A 18 -30.08 11.01 22.99
C TRP A 18 -31.45 11.66 22.76
N MET A 19 -32.18 11.21 21.74
CA MET A 19 -33.53 11.70 21.45
C MET A 19 -34.64 10.91 22.15
N ASP A 20 -34.30 9.94 23.00
CA ASP A 20 -35.21 8.98 23.65
C ASP A 20 -36.15 8.26 22.66
N ASN A 21 -35.64 8.00 21.45
CA ASN A 21 -36.36 7.33 20.36
C ASN A 21 -35.92 5.88 20.16
N ASP A 22 -35.06 5.34 21.02
CA ASP A 22 -34.49 4.00 20.91
C ASP A 22 -35.37 2.89 21.50
N TYR A 23 -36.58 3.23 21.97
CA TYR A 23 -37.48 2.32 22.67
C TYR A 23 -37.81 1.06 21.86
N SER A 24 -38.14 1.21 20.57
CA SER A 24 -38.42 0.10 19.65
C SER A 24 -37.19 -0.70 19.23
N ILE A 25 -35.98 -0.24 19.58
CA ILE A 25 -34.72 -0.96 19.36
C ILE A 25 -34.39 -1.82 20.59
N ARG A 26 -34.79 -1.37 21.79
CA ARG A 26 -34.54 -2.08 23.06
C ARG A 26 -35.62 -3.10 23.42
N LYS A 27 -36.83 -2.97 22.87
CA LYS A 27 -37.99 -3.80 23.17
C LYS A 27 -38.51 -4.48 21.91
N ASP A 28 -38.88 -5.75 22.05
CA ASP A 28 -39.50 -6.53 20.99
C ASP A 28 -40.84 -5.93 20.55
N GLU A 29 -41.24 -6.26 19.33
CA GLU A 29 -42.49 -5.80 18.73
C GLU A 29 -43.70 -6.28 19.56
N PRO A 30 -44.57 -5.36 20.03
CA PRO A 30 -45.78 -5.74 20.74
C PRO A 30 -46.72 -6.57 19.86
N PRO A 31 -47.59 -7.40 20.47
CA PRO A 31 -48.73 -7.96 19.76
C PRO A 31 -49.61 -6.86 19.18
N THR A 32 -50.22 -7.13 18.02
CA THR A 32 -51.21 -6.23 17.41
C THR A 32 -52.36 -5.98 18.39
N ILE A 33 -52.80 -4.73 18.51
CA ILE A 33 -53.96 -4.37 19.33
C ILE A 33 -55.20 -5.12 18.81
N THR A 34 -55.95 -5.73 19.74
CA THR A 34 -57.24 -6.39 19.47
C THR A 34 -58.33 -5.78 20.35
N GLU A 35 -59.61 -6.10 20.11
CA GLU A 35 -60.74 -5.58 20.90
C GLU A 35 -60.65 -5.93 22.40
N ASN A 36 -59.86 -6.95 22.76
CA ASN A 36 -59.65 -7.40 24.14
C ASN A 36 -58.41 -6.76 24.80
N SER A 37 -57.67 -5.90 24.09
CA SER A 37 -56.44 -5.28 24.61
C SER A 37 -56.75 -4.31 25.75
N THR A 38 -55.92 -4.35 26.79
CA THR A 38 -56.06 -3.42 27.90
C THR A 38 -55.56 -2.02 27.52
N LEU A 39 -55.98 -1.00 28.27
CA LEU A 39 -55.47 0.36 28.08
C LEU A 39 -53.92 0.43 28.16
N GLY A 40 -53.31 -0.42 28.99
CA GLY A 40 -51.85 -0.54 29.09
C GLY A 40 -51.20 -1.08 27.83
N ASP A 41 -51.83 -2.07 27.18
CA ASP A 41 -51.34 -2.66 25.93
C ASP A 41 -51.38 -1.66 24.77
N VAL A 42 -52.43 -0.85 24.71
CA VAL A 42 -52.58 0.22 23.70
C VAL A 42 -51.48 1.28 23.87
N VAL A 43 -51.27 1.78 25.09
CA VAL A 43 -50.23 2.78 25.38
C VAL A 43 -48.83 2.24 25.08
N PHE A 44 -48.58 0.96 25.39
CA PHE A 44 -47.32 0.29 25.08
C PHE A 44 -47.09 0.20 23.57
N TYR A 45 -48.11 -0.25 22.81
CA TYR A 45 -48.05 -0.35 21.36
C TYR A 45 -47.82 1.02 20.69
N GLU A 46 -48.57 2.05 21.08
CA GLU A 46 -48.42 3.40 20.53
C GLU A 46 -47.03 4.00 20.78
N ARG A 47 -46.48 3.79 21.98
CA ARG A 47 -45.13 4.24 22.32
C ARG A 47 -44.08 3.52 21.47
N TRP A 48 -44.22 2.20 21.31
CA TRP A 48 -43.33 1.41 20.46
C TRP A 48 -43.42 1.85 19.00
N GLU A 49 -44.63 1.99 18.45
CA GLU A 49 -44.85 2.34 17.05
C GLU A 49 -44.33 3.75 16.72
N ARG A 50 -44.53 4.72 17.63
CA ARG A 50 -43.94 6.06 17.50
C ARG A 50 -42.42 6.00 17.43
N SER A 51 -41.79 5.25 18.33
CA SER A 51 -40.33 5.07 18.37
C SER A 51 -39.82 4.36 17.12
N ASN A 52 -40.54 3.33 16.64
CA ASN A 52 -40.24 2.60 15.42
C ASN A 52 -40.26 3.55 14.21
N ARG A 53 -41.35 4.30 14.02
CA ARG A 53 -41.50 5.25 12.91
C ARG A 53 -40.42 6.32 12.89
N LEU A 54 -40.12 6.93 14.05
CA LEU A 54 -39.11 7.99 14.14
C LEU A 54 -37.70 7.46 13.89
N SER A 55 -37.37 6.29 14.45
CA SER A 55 -36.07 5.65 14.21
C SER A 55 -35.89 5.26 12.75
N MET A 56 -36.93 4.69 12.13
CA MET A 56 -36.96 4.36 10.71
C MET A 56 -36.70 5.60 9.83
N MET A 57 -37.42 6.69 10.08
CA MET A 57 -37.23 7.94 9.33
C MET A 57 -35.79 8.47 9.50
N PHE A 58 -35.28 8.51 10.73
CA PHE A 58 -33.94 9.00 11.00
C PHE A 58 -32.87 8.16 10.30
N ILE A 59 -32.93 6.83 10.43
CA ILE A 59 -31.98 5.92 9.78
C ILE A 59 -32.01 6.11 8.27
N LYS A 60 -33.19 6.17 7.65
CA LYS A 60 -33.35 6.41 6.20
C LYS A 60 -32.71 7.72 5.73
N THR A 61 -32.66 8.75 6.58
CA THR A 61 -31.97 10.02 6.23
C THR A 61 -30.43 9.91 6.26
N LYS A 62 -29.88 8.94 6.99
CA LYS A 62 -28.43 8.75 7.17
C LYS A 62 -27.85 7.71 6.21
N ILE A 63 -28.70 6.90 5.58
CA ILE A 63 -28.35 5.90 4.59
C ILE A 63 -28.05 6.58 3.24
N SER A 64 -26.98 6.16 2.56
CA SER A 64 -26.65 6.71 1.23
C SER A 64 -27.63 6.19 0.16
N ALA A 65 -27.89 7.01 -0.87
CA ALA A 65 -28.86 6.69 -1.91
C ALA A 65 -28.61 5.33 -2.61
N GLY A 66 -27.34 4.91 -2.71
CA GLY A 66 -26.95 3.65 -3.36
C GLY A 66 -27.35 2.37 -2.62
N ILE A 67 -27.58 2.42 -1.31
CA ILE A 67 -28.07 1.27 -0.51
C ILE A 67 -29.52 1.45 -0.04
N ARG A 68 -30.11 2.63 -0.31
CA ARG A 68 -31.47 2.97 0.10
C ARG A 68 -32.52 2.06 -0.54
N GLY A 69 -32.38 1.76 -1.83
CA GLY A 69 -33.35 0.93 -2.57
C GLY A 69 -33.42 -0.53 -2.09
N SER A 70 -32.30 -1.13 -1.69
CA SER A 70 -32.26 -2.50 -1.16
C SER A 70 -32.80 -2.61 0.27
N ILE A 71 -32.91 -1.48 0.98
CA ILE A 71 -33.17 -1.43 2.43
C ILE A 71 -34.56 -0.81 2.73
N ASP A 72 -35.19 -0.14 1.76
CA ASP A 72 -36.45 0.61 1.97
C ASP A 72 -37.69 -0.27 2.22
N GLN A 73 -37.58 -1.59 2.09
CA GLN A 73 -38.69 -2.54 2.21
C GLN A 73 -39.08 -2.90 3.65
N HIS A 74 -38.24 -2.57 4.64
CA HIS A 74 -38.50 -2.94 6.03
C HIS A 74 -39.46 -1.95 6.71
N LYS A 75 -40.44 -2.46 7.46
CA LYS A 75 -41.40 -1.67 8.28
C LYS A 75 -40.99 -1.54 9.75
N ASN A 76 -40.13 -2.45 10.21
CA ASN A 76 -39.64 -2.53 11.59
C ASN A 76 -38.16 -2.12 11.63
N VAL A 77 -37.79 -1.26 12.59
CA VAL A 77 -36.43 -0.76 12.79
C VAL A 77 -35.41 -1.86 13.08
N SER A 78 -35.81 -2.91 13.81
CA SER A 78 -34.96 -4.06 14.11
C SER A 78 -34.63 -4.83 12.82
N ALA A 79 -35.64 -5.08 11.99
CA ALA A 79 -35.45 -5.70 10.68
C ALA A 79 -34.60 -4.82 9.75
N LEU A 80 -34.82 -3.50 9.78
CA LEU A 80 -34.02 -2.52 9.04
C LEU A 80 -32.53 -2.57 9.46
N LEU A 81 -32.24 -2.52 10.76
CA LEU A 81 -30.88 -2.57 11.28
C LEU A 81 -30.19 -3.90 10.92
N LYS A 82 -30.91 -5.02 10.98
CA LYS A 82 -30.40 -6.32 10.56
C LYS A 82 -30.03 -6.36 9.08
N ALA A 83 -30.89 -5.85 8.20
CA ALA A 83 -30.61 -5.78 6.77
C ALA A 83 -29.40 -4.87 6.45
N ILE A 84 -29.26 -3.77 7.18
CA ILE A 84 -28.09 -2.89 7.10
C ILE A 84 -26.82 -3.67 7.49
N ASP A 85 -26.84 -4.42 8.59
CA ASP A 85 -25.70 -5.23 9.02
C ASP A 85 -25.31 -6.29 7.98
N GLU A 86 -26.28 -7.00 7.42
CA GLU A 86 -26.07 -8.02 6.39
C GLU A 86 -25.46 -7.43 5.10
N GLN A 87 -25.92 -6.24 4.70
CA GLN A 87 -25.36 -5.52 3.55
C GLN A 87 -23.90 -5.11 3.81
N PHE A 88 -23.56 -4.68 5.03
CA PHE A 88 -22.18 -4.35 5.40
C PHE A 88 -21.26 -5.57 5.40
N VAL A 89 -21.72 -6.68 5.96
CA VAL A 89 -20.97 -7.95 5.92
C VAL A 89 -20.70 -8.36 4.47
N THR A 90 -21.66 -8.20 3.57
CA THR A 90 -21.50 -8.50 2.14
C THR A 90 -20.51 -7.55 1.46
N SER A 91 -20.59 -6.25 1.75
CA SER A 91 -19.67 -5.24 1.24
C SER A 91 -18.23 -5.48 1.73
N ASP A 92 -18.05 -5.81 3.02
CA ASP A 92 -16.74 -6.09 3.61
C ASP A 92 -16.13 -7.34 2.96
N LYS A 93 -16.92 -8.40 2.75
CA LYS A 93 -16.47 -9.60 2.00
C LYS A 93 -16.03 -9.27 0.58
N ALA A 94 -16.79 -8.44 -0.14
CA ALA A 94 -16.43 -8.00 -1.50
C ALA A 94 -15.15 -7.13 -1.51
N LEU A 95 -14.99 -6.26 -0.52
CA LEU A 95 -13.80 -5.44 -0.36
C LEU A 95 -12.58 -6.30 -0.03
N VAL A 96 -12.69 -7.26 0.90
CA VAL A 96 -11.64 -8.25 1.19
C VAL A 96 -11.23 -8.97 -0.09
N ARG A 97 -12.19 -9.48 -0.87
CA ARG A 97 -11.90 -10.16 -2.15
C ARG A 97 -11.15 -9.26 -3.13
N THR A 98 -11.55 -8.00 -3.23
CA THR A 98 -10.90 -7.00 -4.10
C THR A 98 -9.49 -6.69 -3.64
N LEU A 99 -9.28 -6.50 -2.34
CA LEU A 99 -7.96 -6.25 -1.75
C LEU A 99 -7.04 -7.44 -1.91
N ILE A 100 -7.52 -8.66 -1.66
CA ILE A 100 -6.76 -9.89 -1.90
C ILE A 100 -6.38 -10.00 -3.37
N MET A 101 -7.32 -9.77 -4.30
CA MET A 101 -7.01 -9.82 -5.72
C MET A 101 -5.93 -8.80 -6.09
N ARG A 102 -6.07 -7.55 -5.64
CA ARG A 102 -5.07 -6.50 -5.87
C ARG A 102 -3.71 -6.85 -5.27
N PHE A 103 -3.70 -7.42 -4.07
CA PHE A 103 -2.50 -7.89 -3.39
C PHE A 103 -1.81 -8.97 -4.22
N SER A 104 -2.55 -10.02 -4.59
CA SER A 104 -2.07 -11.20 -5.32
C SER A 104 -1.53 -10.91 -6.72
N THR A 105 -2.05 -9.89 -7.40
CA THR A 105 -1.64 -9.52 -8.76
C THR A 105 -0.63 -8.36 -8.81
N SER A 106 -0.27 -7.79 -7.66
CA SER A 106 0.63 -6.64 -7.61
C SER A 106 2.07 -7.10 -7.79
N ASN A 107 2.60 -6.99 -9.01
CA ASN A 107 4.01 -7.22 -9.31
C ASN A 107 4.70 -5.90 -9.65
N LEU A 108 5.98 -5.78 -9.29
CA LEU A 108 6.78 -4.64 -9.69
C LEU A 108 7.02 -4.74 -11.21
N THR A 109 6.47 -3.80 -11.98
CA THR A 109 6.51 -3.85 -13.47
C THR A 109 7.77 -3.27 -14.07
N ASN A 110 8.49 -2.43 -13.33
CA ASN A 110 9.71 -1.75 -13.79
C ASN A 110 10.79 -1.91 -12.71
N VAL A 111 12.06 -1.76 -13.09
CA VAL A 111 13.16 -1.72 -12.08
C VAL A 111 12.92 -0.62 -11.05
N ARG A 112 12.35 0.51 -11.50
CA ARG A 112 12.12 1.68 -10.67
C ARG A 112 10.82 1.63 -9.88
N GLY A 113 10.79 2.32 -8.75
CA GLY A 113 9.59 2.54 -7.94
C GLY A 113 9.35 1.46 -6.89
N VAL A 114 10.42 0.81 -6.40
CA VAL A 114 10.30 -0.28 -5.43
C VAL A 114 9.74 0.21 -4.09
N ARG A 115 10.05 1.46 -3.72
CA ARG A 115 9.55 2.07 -2.49
C ARG A 115 8.03 2.23 -2.54
N GLU A 116 7.52 2.78 -3.63
CA GLU A 116 6.09 2.99 -3.86
C GLU A 116 5.35 1.65 -3.88
N HIS A 117 5.92 0.65 -4.55
CA HIS A 117 5.38 -0.71 -4.59
C HIS A 117 5.24 -1.33 -3.19
N ILE A 118 6.30 -1.25 -2.37
CA ILE A 118 6.26 -1.79 -1.00
C ILE A 118 5.27 -1.00 -0.12
N MET A 119 5.18 0.33 -0.29
CA MET A 119 4.18 1.14 0.41
C MET A 119 2.75 0.73 0.04
N GLN A 120 2.48 0.47 -1.24
CA GLN A 120 1.18 -0.02 -1.69
C GLN A 120 0.84 -1.39 -1.09
N MET A 121 1.81 -2.30 -1.01
CA MET A 121 1.62 -3.60 -0.36
C MET A 121 1.28 -3.45 1.12
N ARG A 122 2.01 -2.59 1.85
CA ARG A 122 1.73 -2.29 3.26
C ARG A 122 0.34 -1.68 3.46
N ASP A 123 -0.05 -0.76 2.60
CA ASP A 123 -1.37 -0.13 2.64
C ASP A 123 -2.49 -1.17 2.45
N ILE A 124 -2.34 -2.10 1.49
CA ILE A 124 -3.31 -3.19 1.31
C ILE A 124 -3.41 -4.07 2.56
N VAL A 125 -2.27 -4.46 3.14
CA VAL A 125 -2.26 -5.27 4.37
C VAL A 125 -2.87 -4.52 5.55
N ALA A 126 -2.61 -3.22 5.68
CA ALA A 126 -3.23 -2.39 6.71
C ALA A 126 -4.76 -2.34 6.53
N GLN A 127 -5.25 -2.16 5.30
CA GLN A 127 -6.68 -2.21 4.99
C GLN A 127 -7.30 -3.57 5.30
N LEU A 128 -6.63 -4.67 4.92
CA LEU A 128 -7.07 -6.03 5.25
C LEU A 128 -7.15 -6.25 6.77
N LYS A 129 -6.20 -5.71 7.53
CA LYS A 129 -6.22 -5.77 9.01
C LYS A 129 -7.44 -5.06 9.60
N THR A 130 -7.90 -3.95 9.02
CA THR A 130 -9.15 -3.29 9.46
C THR A 130 -10.41 -4.12 9.19
N LEU A 131 -10.31 -5.12 8.31
CA LEU A 131 -11.37 -6.07 7.96
C LEU A 131 -11.15 -7.44 8.61
N GLU A 132 -10.36 -7.49 9.69
CA GLU A 132 -10.07 -8.71 10.50
C GLU A 132 -9.31 -9.81 9.73
N VAL A 133 -8.68 -9.46 8.60
CA VAL A 133 -7.77 -10.35 7.88
C VAL A 133 -6.33 -10.00 8.28
N GLU A 134 -5.76 -10.78 9.19
CA GLU A 134 -4.40 -10.58 9.66
C GLU A 134 -3.37 -11.33 8.81
N MET A 135 -2.24 -10.68 8.57
CA MET A 135 -1.13 -11.20 7.79
C MET A 135 0.17 -10.97 8.55
N SER A 136 0.99 -12.00 8.69
CA SER A 136 2.26 -11.88 9.41
C SER A 136 3.27 -11.03 8.63
N GLU A 137 4.14 -10.33 9.36
CA GLU A 137 5.21 -9.54 8.75
C GLU A 137 6.14 -10.43 7.90
N THR A 138 6.44 -11.64 8.38
CA THR A 138 7.24 -12.64 7.67
C THR A 138 6.63 -12.99 6.31
N PHE A 139 5.32 -13.28 6.27
CA PHE A 139 4.64 -13.58 5.01
C PHE A 139 4.71 -12.39 4.06
N LEU A 140 4.45 -11.17 4.54
CA LEU A 140 4.48 -9.98 3.71
C LEU A 140 5.88 -9.72 3.12
N VAL A 141 6.94 -9.93 3.89
CA VAL A 141 8.34 -9.80 3.41
C VAL A 141 8.61 -10.79 2.27
N HIS A 142 8.31 -12.08 2.46
CA HIS A 142 8.52 -13.09 1.42
C HIS A 142 7.63 -12.85 0.20
N TYR A 143 6.39 -12.41 0.40
CA TYR A 143 5.50 -12.06 -0.69
C TYR A 143 6.05 -10.90 -1.53
N ILE A 144 6.50 -9.82 -0.88
CA ILE A 144 7.14 -8.68 -1.56
C ILE A 144 8.35 -9.15 -2.37
N LEU A 145 9.24 -9.97 -1.79
CA LEU A 145 10.40 -10.51 -2.51
C LEU A 145 9.98 -11.25 -3.79
N ASN A 146 8.90 -12.03 -3.74
CA ASN A 146 8.37 -12.74 -4.91
C ASN A 146 7.80 -11.78 -5.97
N THR A 147 7.30 -10.61 -5.57
CA THR A 147 6.74 -9.61 -6.49
C THR A 147 7.80 -8.77 -7.23
N LEU A 148 9.06 -8.82 -6.79
CA LEU A 148 10.17 -8.13 -7.46
C LEU A 148 10.54 -8.84 -8.78
N GLN A 149 10.93 -8.07 -9.80
CA GLN A 149 11.33 -8.61 -11.10
C GLN A 149 12.54 -9.53 -11.02
N GLN A 150 12.73 -10.34 -12.07
CA GLN A 150 13.88 -11.27 -12.20
C GLN A 150 15.24 -10.56 -12.07
N GLN A 151 15.34 -9.28 -12.44
CA GLN A 151 16.57 -8.48 -12.31
C GLN A 151 17.04 -8.36 -10.85
N TYR A 152 16.13 -8.48 -9.88
CA TYR A 152 16.43 -8.52 -8.46
C TYR A 152 16.89 -9.92 -7.98
N GLY A 153 17.07 -10.90 -8.87
CA GLY A 153 17.44 -12.28 -8.53
C GLY A 153 18.64 -12.39 -7.58
N PRO A 154 19.80 -11.77 -7.88
CA PRO A 154 20.96 -11.78 -6.99
C PRO A 154 20.66 -11.18 -5.61
N PHE A 155 19.84 -10.12 -5.57
CA PHE A 155 19.40 -9.51 -4.34
C PHE A 155 18.53 -10.44 -3.49
N LYS A 156 17.58 -11.17 -4.09
CA LYS A 156 16.73 -12.14 -3.36
C LYS A 156 17.58 -13.19 -2.65
N ILE A 157 18.54 -13.78 -3.35
CA ILE A 157 19.48 -14.78 -2.80
C ILE A 157 20.31 -14.19 -1.65
N SER A 158 20.83 -12.98 -1.83
CA SER A 158 21.61 -12.29 -0.80
C SER A 158 20.76 -11.96 0.44
N TYR A 159 19.52 -11.52 0.24
CA TYR A 159 18.62 -11.19 1.33
C TYR A 159 18.24 -12.44 2.14
N ASP A 160 17.99 -13.57 1.49
CA ASP A 160 17.64 -14.84 2.15
C ASP A 160 18.81 -15.47 2.93
N THR A 161 20.06 -15.27 2.49
CA THR A 161 21.25 -15.87 3.11
C THR A 161 21.83 -15.08 4.27
N HIS A 162 21.50 -13.80 4.40
CA HIS A 162 22.14 -12.90 5.36
C HIS A 162 21.22 -12.41 6.50
N LYS A 163 19.95 -12.84 6.56
CA LYS A 163 18.96 -12.23 7.46
C LYS A 163 18.26 -13.21 8.38
N ASP A 164 18.57 -13.08 9.68
CA ASP A 164 17.94 -13.85 10.76
C ASP A 164 16.55 -13.31 11.17
N LYS A 165 16.29 -12.02 10.92
CA LYS A 165 15.01 -11.37 11.22
C LYS A 165 14.49 -10.58 10.03
N TRP A 166 13.26 -10.89 9.63
CA TRP A 166 12.55 -10.25 8.54
C TRP A 166 11.94 -8.92 9.02
N SER A 167 12.24 -7.82 8.32
CA SER A 167 11.57 -6.54 8.54
C SER A 167 11.30 -5.86 7.21
N ILE A 168 10.08 -5.34 7.04
CA ILE A 168 9.71 -4.64 5.80
C ILE A 168 10.46 -3.30 5.69
N ASN A 169 10.82 -2.66 6.81
CA ASN A 169 11.59 -1.40 6.78
C ASN A 169 13.02 -1.63 6.26
N GLU A 170 13.64 -2.72 6.71
CA GLU A 170 14.97 -3.10 6.21
C GLU A 170 14.91 -3.52 4.75
N LEU A 171 13.94 -4.38 4.38
CA LEU A 171 13.69 -4.79 3.00
C LEU A 171 13.56 -3.57 2.09
N MET A 172 12.73 -2.59 2.46
CA MET A 172 12.55 -1.36 1.69
C MET A 172 13.86 -0.61 1.49
N THR A 173 14.67 -0.48 2.53
CA THR A 173 15.96 0.23 2.46
C THR A 173 16.92 -0.47 1.51
N MET A 174 17.03 -1.80 1.60
CA MET A 174 17.94 -2.58 0.75
C MET A 174 17.45 -2.64 -0.70
N CYS A 175 16.14 -2.78 -0.92
CA CYS A 175 15.55 -2.73 -2.25
C CYS A 175 15.81 -1.40 -2.96
N VAL A 176 15.71 -0.26 -2.26
CA VAL A 176 15.99 1.06 -2.84
C VAL A 176 17.46 1.21 -3.21
N GLN A 177 18.37 0.65 -2.40
CA GLN A 177 19.80 0.64 -2.74
C GLN A 177 20.07 -0.21 -3.99
N GLU A 178 19.41 -1.38 -4.07
CA GLU A 178 19.54 -2.29 -5.21
C GLU A 178 18.92 -1.72 -6.49
N GLU A 179 17.77 -1.05 -6.39
CA GLU A 179 17.18 -0.28 -7.48
C GLU A 179 18.18 0.72 -8.06
N GLY A 180 18.91 1.43 -7.20
CA GLY A 180 19.97 2.36 -7.62
C GLY A 180 21.11 1.69 -8.38
N ARG A 181 21.55 0.50 -7.94
CA ARG A 181 22.56 -0.32 -8.61
C ARG A 181 22.08 -0.79 -9.99
N LEU A 182 20.87 -1.37 -10.05
CA LEU A 182 20.26 -1.87 -11.28
C LEU A 182 20.00 -0.74 -12.29
N ALA A 183 19.60 0.44 -11.82
CA ALA A 183 19.39 1.61 -12.68
C ALA A 183 20.70 2.10 -13.32
N MET A 184 21.85 1.95 -12.64
CA MET A 184 23.16 2.24 -13.22
C MET A 184 23.55 1.21 -14.28
N GLU A 185 23.39 -0.08 -14.02
CA GLU A 185 23.71 -1.14 -14.98
C GLU A 185 22.88 -1.06 -16.27
N LEU A 186 21.59 -0.74 -16.13
CA LEU A 186 20.72 -0.53 -17.29
C LEU A 186 21.14 0.69 -18.11
N GLY A 187 21.62 1.76 -17.45
CA GLY A 187 22.15 2.96 -18.12
C GLY A 187 23.54 2.77 -18.74
N GLU A 188 24.40 1.96 -18.12
CA GLU A 188 25.74 1.62 -18.62
C GLU A 188 25.67 0.66 -19.82
N SER A 189 24.68 -0.25 -19.87
CA SER A 189 24.46 -1.14 -21.02
C SER A 189 24.08 -0.40 -22.30
N ALA A 190 23.29 0.67 -22.21
CA ALA A 190 22.96 1.55 -23.34
C ALA A 190 24.19 2.32 -23.86
N HIS A 191 25.14 2.65 -22.98
CA HIS A 191 26.39 3.32 -23.35
C HIS A 191 27.40 2.38 -24.03
N MET A 192 27.36 1.08 -23.71
CA MET A 192 28.17 0.04 -24.35
C MET A 192 27.68 -0.27 -25.78
N ALA A 193 26.37 -0.20 -26.04
CA ALA A 193 25.81 -0.39 -27.38
C ALA A 193 26.20 0.71 -28.39
N MET A 194 26.63 1.89 -27.91
CA MET A 194 27.03 3.03 -28.74
C MET A 194 28.51 3.04 -29.13
N HIS A 195 29.34 2.14 -28.58
CA HIS A 195 30.80 2.11 -28.85
C HIS A 195 31.28 0.90 -29.67
N GLY A 196 30.35 0.14 -30.27
CA GLY A 196 30.67 -0.94 -31.21
C GLY A 196 30.52 -0.49 -32.68
N GLY A 197 31.55 0.11 -33.26
CA GLY A 197 31.57 0.45 -34.68
C GLY A 197 32.94 0.87 -35.20
N ASN A 198 33.65 -0.05 -35.85
CA ASN A 198 34.97 0.13 -36.44
C ASN A 198 34.98 1.10 -37.64
N LYS A 199 36.16 1.71 -37.82
CA LYS A 199 36.64 2.58 -38.92
C LYS A 199 36.13 2.25 -40.34
N SER A 200 35.73 3.29 -41.09
CA SER A 200 36.19 3.53 -42.47
C SER A 200 35.92 4.99 -42.91
N GLN A 201 36.81 5.53 -43.74
CA GLN A 201 36.84 6.92 -44.23
C GLN A 201 35.86 7.16 -45.40
N SER A 202 35.30 8.37 -45.52
CA SER A 202 35.45 9.24 -46.71
C SER A 202 34.67 10.57 -46.57
N LYS A 203 35.17 11.59 -47.29
CA LYS A 203 34.89 13.04 -47.25
C LYS A 203 33.55 13.42 -47.94
N HIS A 204 32.84 14.45 -47.44
CA HIS A 204 32.77 15.82 -48.03
C HIS A 204 31.67 16.73 -47.42
N MET A 205 32.05 18.00 -47.19
CA MET A 205 31.29 19.29 -47.17
C MET A 205 30.01 19.44 -46.31
N LYS A 206 29.66 20.59 -45.71
CA LYS A 206 30.29 21.84 -45.22
C LYS A 206 29.12 22.64 -44.59
N ASN A 207 29.32 23.22 -43.39
CA ASN A 207 28.68 24.43 -42.81
C ASN A 207 27.13 24.48 -42.71
N SER A 208 26.48 24.95 -41.64
CA SER A 208 26.88 25.67 -40.41
C SER A 208 25.60 25.97 -39.62
N LYS A 209 25.59 25.79 -38.29
CA LYS A 209 25.41 26.86 -37.29
C LYS A 209 25.39 26.29 -35.87
N ILE A 210 26.29 26.84 -35.07
CA ILE A 210 26.58 26.57 -33.67
C ILE A 210 25.62 27.37 -32.80
N LEU A 211 25.16 26.77 -31.70
CA LEU A 211 24.84 27.49 -30.47
C LEU A 211 25.48 26.73 -29.28
N THR A 212 26.69 27.16 -28.91
CA THR A 212 27.35 26.96 -27.61
C THR A 212 26.64 27.85 -26.57
N GLN A 213 26.53 27.60 -25.27
CA GLN A 213 27.17 26.74 -24.23
C GLN A 213 26.23 26.83 -22.96
N PRO A 214 26.50 26.27 -21.73
CA PRO A 214 27.81 26.03 -21.11
C PRO A 214 28.04 24.65 -20.44
N GLU A 215 29.30 24.25 -20.47
CA GLU A 215 29.87 23.18 -19.66
C GLU A 215 29.85 23.53 -18.17
N ILE A 216 29.11 22.76 -17.38
CA ILE A 216 29.31 22.72 -15.92
C ILE A 216 30.43 21.70 -15.65
N LYS A 217 31.65 22.19 -15.43
CA LYS A 217 32.76 21.38 -14.88
C LYS A 217 32.36 20.87 -13.49
N LYS A 218 31.78 19.66 -13.41
CA LYS A 218 31.60 18.96 -12.13
C LYS A 218 32.96 18.47 -11.65
N GLU A 219 33.53 19.18 -10.68
CA GLU A 219 34.70 18.74 -9.93
C GLU A 219 34.47 17.33 -9.36
N SER A 220 35.22 16.36 -9.87
CA SER A 220 35.18 14.97 -9.40
C SER A 220 35.80 14.88 -8.02
N ARG A 221 34.96 14.86 -6.98
CA ARG A 221 35.37 14.59 -5.60
C ARG A 221 35.42 13.09 -5.33
N CYS A 222 36.38 12.65 -4.54
CA CYS A 222 36.48 11.28 -4.07
C CYS A 222 35.27 10.93 -3.18
N PHE A 223 34.47 9.94 -3.56
CA PHE A 223 33.29 9.50 -2.80
C PHE A 223 33.58 8.95 -1.40
N PHE A 224 34.83 8.55 -1.09
CA PHE A 224 35.21 8.05 0.24
C PHE A 224 35.66 9.17 1.20
N CYS A 225 36.67 9.97 0.83
CA CYS A 225 37.21 11.02 1.69
C CYS A 225 36.68 12.43 1.39
N LYS A 226 35.83 12.60 0.36
CA LYS A 226 35.26 13.87 -0.13
C LYS A 226 36.28 14.92 -0.62
N LYS A 227 37.58 14.59 -0.72
CA LYS A 227 38.62 15.47 -1.30
C LYS A 227 38.58 15.50 -2.83
N LYS A 228 39.04 16.59 -3.44
CA LYS A 228 39.21 16.75 -4.89
C LYS A 228 40.45 15.96 -5.38
N ASP A 229 40.65 15.88 -6.69
CA ASP A 229 41.83 15.33 -7.39
C ASP A 229 41.99 13.81 -7.47
N HIS A 230 41.10 13.01 -6.90
CA HIS A 230 41.15 11.55 -7.06
C HIS A 230 39.77 10.90 -6.97
N LYS A 231 39.63 9.72 -7.58
CA LYS A 231 38.44 8.87 -7.47
C LYS A 231 38.61 7.90 -6.29
N LYS A 232 37.52 7.28 -5.80
CA LYS A 232 37.52 6.39 -4.63
C LYS A 232 38.56 5.27 -4.72
N LYS A 233 38.77 4.69 -5.92
CA LYS A 233 39.78 3.66 -6.19
C LYS A 233 41.22 4.09 -5.89
N ASP A 234 41.51 5.37 -6.03
CA ASP A 234 42.85 5.95 -5.85
C ASP A 234 42.99 6.64 -4.48
N CYS A 235 41.96 6.54 -3.62
CA CYS A 235 41.95 7.19 -2.32
C CYS A 235 42.87 6.46 -1.32
N PRO A 236 43.93 7.12 -0.79
CA PRO A 236 44.83 6.49 0.16
C PRO A 236 44.12 6.00 1.43
N LYS A 237 43.13 6.77 1.92
CA LYS A 237 42.30 6.36 3.07
C LYS A 237 41.45 5.13 2.78
N PHE A 238 40.98 4.98 1.54
CA PHE A 238 40.19 3.81 1.15
C PHE A 238 41.06 2.56 1.03
N LYS A 239 42.30 2.68 0.53
CA LYS A 239 43.27 1.58 0.49
C LYS A 239 43.64 1.08 1.89
N ILE A 240 43.96 1.99 2.81
CA ILE A 240 44.24 1.63 4.23
C ILE A 240 43.01 0.98 4.89
N TRP A 241 41.80 1.46 4.56
CA TRP A 241 40.55 0.86 5.06
C TRP A 241 40.32 -0.56 4.54
N LEU A 242 40.67 -0.85 3.28
CA LEU A 242 40.61 -2.20 2.70
C LEU A 242 41.61 -3.16 3.36
N GLU A 243 42.83 -2.70 3.62
CA GLU A 243 43.87 -3.48 4.30
C GLU A 243 43.44 -3.86 5.73
N LYS A 244 42.87 -2.92 6.49
CA LYS A 244 42.34 -3.18 7.84
C LYS A 244 41.12 -4.11 7.86
N LYS A 245 40.40 -4.25 6.74
CA LYS A 245 39.21 -5.09 6.61
C LYS A 245 39.48 -6.45 5.95
N GLY A 246 40.75 -6.76 5.66
CA GLY A 246 41.16 -8.05 5.08
C GLY A 246 40.84 -8.22 3.60
N PHE A 247 40.57 -7.14 2.86
CA PHE A 247 40.23 -7.17 1.43
C PHE A 247 41.43 -6.90 0.50
N ALA A 248 42.66 -6.93 1.02
CA ALA A 248 43.85 -6.76 0.19
C ALA A 248 44.06 -8.00 -0.69
N LYS A 249 43.96 -7.85 -2.01
CA LYS A 249 44.43 -8.89 -2.95
C LYS A 249 45.94 -9.11 -2.76
N PRO A 250 46.44 -10.35 -2.77
CA PRO A 250 47.87 -10.62 -2.83
C PRO A 250 48.46 -9.96 -4.08
N LYS A 251 49.60 -9.27 -3.94
CA LYS A 251 50.38 -8.79 -5.09
C LYS A 251 50.96 -10.03 -5.78
N GLU A 252 50.49 -10.32 -7.00
CA GLU A 252 51.19 -11.21 -7.91
C GLU A 252 52.60 -10.64 -8.15
N ALA A 253 53.60 -11.46 -7.85
CA ALA A 253 54.98 -11.20 -8.17
C ALA A 253 55.13 -11.18 -9.70
N ILE A 254 55.52 -10.04 -10.24
CA ILE A 254 55.99 -9.94 -11.62
C ILE A 254 57.41 -10.50 -11.63
N GLY A 255 57.54 -11.74 -12.09
CA GLY A 255 58.79 -12.26 -12.60
C GLY A 255 58.99 -11.79 -14.04
N LYS A 256 60.02 -10.98 -14.25
CA LYS A 256 61.10 -11.17 -15.23
C LYS A 256 62.16 -10.11 -15.00
#